data_AF-A0A9N7KXL7-F1
#
_entry.id   AF-A0A9N7KXL7-F1
#
_cell.length_a   1.000
_cell.length_b   1.000
_cell.length_c   1.000
_cell.angle_alpha   90.00
_cell.angle_beta   90.00
_cell.angle_gamma   90.00
#
_symmetry.space_group_name_H-M   'P 1'
#
loop_
_entity.id
_entity.type
_entity.pdbx_description
1 polymer ?
#
loop_
_entity_poly.entity_id
_entity_poly.type
_entity_poly.pdbx_seq_one_letter_code
_entity_poly.pdbx_strand_id
1 'polypeptide(L)'
;MAPPAWDAVFRHQHREDMGKWFGHQCVARIMAAARAEALRVRLGDNDWEQYYWRHLYSPRGAEFRLSLFPLPAHVDGRTTWSKAFRGQPELIPQSRYLNLCRDGERFRFLGKTRARWRPKAVICLSHRHTDEYIEAFSLGGLASEEYALQPADQVRRLRLFTKDGTTWIICPAIGGSAGMTSQVQLDAFGKFLGTCLAESDFQHCVDLDAVEHTPPARPERLPEPYQMRLPAEAVGCRTGEARAGNCETFA
;
A
#
# COMPACT_ATOMS: atom_id res chain seq x y z
N MET A 1 4.25 -9.72 13.24
CA MET A 1 3.06 -8.87 13.05
C MET A 1 2.66 -8.99 11.58
N ALA A 2 1.37 -9.13 11.28
CA ALA A 2 0.89 -9.05 9.90
C ALA A 2 0.82 -7.56 9.48
N PRO A 3 1.05 -7.24 8.20
CA PRO A 3 0.80 -5.89 7.70
C PRO A 3 -0.66 -5.48 7.94
N PRO A 4 -0.94 -4.20 8.18
CA PRO A 4 -2.31 -3.71 8.32
C PRO A 4 -3.10 -3.96 7.02
N ALA A 5 -4.36 -4.36 7.19
CA ALA A 5 -5.29 -4.62 6.10
C ALA A 5 -6.44 -3.62 6.12
N TRP A 6 -6.94 -3.27 4.94
CA TRP A 6 -8.16 -2.50 4.75
C TRP A 6 -9.37 -3.43 4.84
N ASP A 7 -9.70 -3.82 6.06
CA ASP A 7 -10.89 -4.60 6.37
C ASP A 7 -12.18 -3.76 6.25
N ALA A 8 -13.34 -4.39 6.51
CA ALA A 8 -14.62 -3.72 6.43
C ALA A 8 -14.74 -2.53 7.39
N VAL A 9 -14.13 -2.61 8.58
CA VAL A 9 -14.17 -1.55 9.59
C VAL A 9 -13.34 -0.36 9.11
N PHE A 10 -12.11 -0.59 8.66
CA PHE A 10 -11.23 0.44 8.10
C PHE A 10 -11.90 1.13 6.91
N ARG A 11 -12.42 0.36 5.94
CA ARG A 11 -13.08 0.94 4.75
C ARG A 11 -14.32 1.75 5.12
N HIS A 12 -15.09 1.33 6.12
CA HIS A 12 -16.23 2.09 6.59
C HIS A 12 -15.81 3.42 7.22
N GLN A 13 -14.81 3.39 8.12
CA GLN A 13 -14.31 4.57 8.82
C GLN A 13 -13.69 5.60 7.88
N HIS A 14 -13.02 5.15 6.81
CA HIS A 14 -12.28 6.03 5.90
C HIS A 14 -12.97 6.27 4.55
N ARG A 15 -14.23 5.83 4.38
CA ARG A 15 -14.94 5.86 3.09
C ARG A 15 -14.90 7.23 2.39
N GLU A 16 -15.09 8.31 3.14
CA GLU A 16 -15.12 9.68 2.61
C GLU A 16 -13.74 10.19 2.17
N ASP A 17 -12.68 9.65 2.74
CA ASP A 17 -11.29 10.05 2.45
C ASP A 17 -10.62 9.17 1.41
N MET A 18 -11.04 7.90 1.29
CA MET A 18 -10.50 6.95 0.33
C MET A 18 -10.53 7.48 -1.12
N GLY A 19 -11.51 8.30 -1.47
CA GLY A 19 -11.57 8.95 -2.80
C GLY A 19 -10.46 9.98 -3.06
N LYS A 20 -9.75 10.44 -2.02
CA LYS A 20 -8.69 11.46 -2.10
C LYS A 20 -7.29 10.85 -2.16
N TRP A 21 -7.17 9.55 -1.89
CA TRP A 21 -5.88 8.85 -1.77
C TRP A 21 -5.31 8.45 -3.13
N PHE A 22 -4.90 9.46 -3.92
CA PHE A 22 -4.42 9.30 -5.29
C PHE A 22 -3.32 8.23 -5.44
N GLY A 23 -2.34 8.21 -4.54
CA GLY A 23 -1.25 7.25 -4.59
C GLY A 23 -1.73 5.80 -4.50
N HIS A 24 -2.79 5.53 -3.74
CA HIS A 24 -3.36 4.18 -3.62
C HIS A 24 -4.25 3.82 -4.82
N GLN A 25 -4.94 4.80 -5.42
CA GLN A 25 -5.68 4.61 -6.67
C GLN A 25 -4.74 4.22 -7.81
N CYS A 26 -3.56 4.85 -7.91
CA CYS A 26 -2.55 4.46 -8.88
C CYS A 26 -2.03 3.03 -8.66
N VAL A 27 -1.84 2.61 -7.39
CA VAL A 27 -1.46 1.22 -7.08
C VAL A 27 -2.58 0.26 -7.52
N ALA A 28 -3.84 0.57 -7.24
CA ALA A 28 -4.95 -0.26 -7.71
C ALA A 28 -5.00 -0.38 -9.24
N ARG A 29 -4.70 0.70 -9.97
CA ARG A 29 -4.60 0.64 -11.43
C ARG A 29 -3.47 -0.25 -11.93
N ILE A 30 -2.28 -0.15 -11.33
CA ILE A 30 -1.15 -1.06 -11.61
C ILE A 30 -1.57 -2.51 -11.36
N MET A 31 -2.20 -2.79 -10.21
CA MET A 31 -2.60 -4.15 -9.85
C MET A 31 -3.74 -4.70 -10.72
N ALA A 32 -4.70 -3.87 -11.12
CA ALA A 32 -5.75 -4.27 -12.06
C ALA A 32 -5.16 -4.65 -13.43
N ALA A 33 -4.21 -3.86 -13.94
CA ALA A 33 -3.50 -4.17 -15.17
C ALA A 33 -2.62 -5.43 -15.04
N ALA A 34 -1.95 -5.62 -13.90
CA ALA A 34 -1.17 -6.83 -13.62
C ALA A 34 -2.06 -8.08 -13.56
N ARG A 35 -3.24 -7.98 -12.94
CA ARG A 35 -4.24 -9.03 -12.92
C ARG A 35 -4.74 -9.36 -14.32
N ALA A 36 -5.08 -8.35 -15.11
CA ALA A 36 -5.56 -8.54 -16.47
C ALA A 36 -4.52 -9.27 -17.34
N GLU A 37 -3.25 -8.86 -17.23
CA GLU A 37 -2.14 -9.50 -17.94
C GLU A 37 -1.93 -10.95 -17.48
N ALA A 38 -1.84 -11.20 -16.17
CA ALA A 38 -1.58 -12.53 -15.63
C ALA A 38 -2.71 -13.52 -15.98
N LEU A 39 -3.97 -13.08 -15.92
CA LEU A 39 -5.15 -13.87 -16.28
C LEU A 39 -5.44 -13.91 -17.78
N ARG A 40 -4.66 -13.18 -18.59
CA ARG A 40 -4.87 -13.03 -20.05
C ARG A 40 -6.28 -12.57 -20.41
N VAL A 41 -6.83 -11.66 -19.62
CA VAL A 41 -8.14 -11.03 -19.85
C VAL A 41 -7.97 -9.59 -20.29
N ARG A 42 -9.01 -9.05 -20.93
CA ARG A 42 -9.02 -7.63 -21.30
C ARG A 42 -9.16 -6.77 -20.04
N LEU A 43 -8.30 -5.77 -19.91
CA LEU A 43 -8.45 -4.69 -18.92
C LEU A 43 -9.61 -3.78 -19.32
N GLY A 44 -10.61 -3.64 -18.45
CA GLY A 44 -11.69 -2.67 -18.56
C GLY A 44 -11.33 -1.32 -17.95
N ASP A 45 -11.97 -0.25 -18.44
CA ASP A 45 -11.66 1.13 -18.04
C ASP A 45 -11.85 1.41 -16.53
N ASN A 46 -12.79 0.70 -15.90
CA ASN A 46 -13.17 0.87 -14.49
C ASN A 46 -12.68 -0.28 -13.58
N ASP A 47 -11.90 -1.23 -14.11
CA ASP A 47 -11.43 -2.40 -13.33
C ASP A 47 -10.57 -1.98 -12.14
N TRP A 48 -9.81 -0.90 -12.29
CA TRP A 48 -8.98 -0.36 -11.21
C TRP A 48 -9.81 0.16 -10.03
N GLU A 49 -11.01 0.70 -10.25
CA GLU A 49 -11.89 1.16 -9.16
C GLU A 49 -12.41 -0.02 -8.36
N GLN A 50 -12.84 -1.07 -9.06
CA GLN A 50 -13.28 -2.30 -8.40
C GLN A 50 -12.13 -2.90 -7.60
N TYR A 51 -10.92 -2.95 -8.19
CA TYR A 51 -9.74 -3.44 -7.49
C TYR A 51 -9.42 -2.60 -6.26
N TYR A 52 -9.49 -1.27 -6.36
CA TYR A 52 -9.26 -0.35 -5.25
C TYR A 52 -10.21 -0.60 -4.07
N TRP A 53 -11.51 -0.69 -4.36
CA TRP A 53 -12.53 -0.80 -3.34
C TRP A 53 -12.65 -2.18 -2.72
N ARG A 54 -12.30 -3.24 -3.46
CA ARG A 54 -12.58 -4.63 -3.04
C ARG A 54 -11.32 -5.44 -2.72
N HIS A 55 -10.23 -5.23 -3.45
CA HIS A 55 -9.07 -6.13 -3.38
C HIS A 55 -7.85 -5.49 -2.73
N LEU A 56 -7.57 -4.21 -3.03
CA LEU A 56 -6.35 -3.53 -2.60
C LEU A 56 -6.21 -3.55 -1.08
N TYR A 57 -5.14 -4.18 -0.59
CA TYR A 57 -4.83 -4.41 0.84
C TYR A 57 -5.96 -5.08 1.63
N SER A 58 -6.79 -5.89 0.98
CA SER A 58 -7.82 -6.66 1.69
C SER A 58 -7.19 -7.64 2.71
N PRO A 59 -7.93 -8.08 3.74
CA PRO A 59 -7.39 -9.04 4.73
C PRO A 59 -6.91 -10.38 4.14
N ARG A 60 -7.44 -10.74 2.97
CA ARG A 60 -7.02 -11.93 2.20
C ARG A 60 -6.20 -11.56 0.95
N GLY A 61 -5.81 -10.30 0.82
CA GLY A 61 -5.04 -9.77 -0.30
C GLY A 61 -3.63 -10.32 -0.34
N ALA A 62 -3.02 -10.27 -1.52
CA ALA A 62 -1.62 -10.67 -1.72
C ALA A 62 -0.64 -9.52 -1.50
N GLU A 63 -1.14 -8.30 -1.38
CA GLU A 63 -0.38 -7.07 -1.32
C GLU A 63 -0.45 -6.39 0.05
N PHE A 64 0.65 -5.72 0.39
CA PHE A 64 0.73 -4.77 1.48
C PHE A 64 1.77 -3.71 1.15
N ARG A 65 1.66 -2.55 1.79
CA ARG A 65 2.59 -1.43 1.60
C ARG A 65 3.36 -1.20 2.87
N LEU A 66 4.63 -0.83 2.73
CA LEU A 66 5.48 -0.38 3.84
C LEU A 66 6.30 0.83 3.40
N SER A 67 6.46 1.80 4.30
CA SER A 67 7.30 2.99 4.03
C SER A 67 8.77 2.68 4.29
N LEU A 68 9.67 2.98 3.35
CA LEU A 68 11.12 2.75 3.60
C LEU A 68 11.58 3.44 4.90
N PHE A 69 11.18 4.71 5.06
CA PHE A 69 11.31 5.48 6.28
C PHE A 69 9.92 5.68 6.91
N PRO A 70 9.70 5.30 8.19
CA PRO A 70 8.40 5.41 8.84
C PRO A 70 7.82 6.83 8.94
N LEU A 71 8.68 7.85 9.07
CA LEU A 71 8.27 9.24 9.16
C LEU A 71 8.27 9.88 7.78
N PRO A 72 7.28 10.72 7.46
CA PRO A 72 7.23 11.41 6.18
C PRO A 72 8.39 12.40 6.08
N ALA A 73 8.95 12.57 4.88
CA ALA A 73 10.04 13.54 4.64
C ALA A 73 9.59 15.00 4.89
N HIS A 74 8.29 15.28 4.75
CA HIS A 74 7.65 16.54 5.06
C HIS A 74 6.34 16.27 5.81
N VAL A 75 6.14 16.92 6.98
CA VAL A 75 4.93 16.72 7.79
C VAL A 75 3.71 17.39 7.16
N ASP A 76 3.86 18.63 6.70
CA ASP A 76 2.79 19.47 6.13
C ASP A 76 3.24 20.26 4.89
N GLY A 77 4.44 19.96 4.37
CA GLY A 77 5.06 20.66 3.24
C GLY A 77 5.53 22.09 3.53
N ARG A 78 5.34 22.62 4.75
CA ARG A 78 5.66 24.01 5.13
C ARG A 78 6.63 24.08 6.30
N THR A 79 6.50 23.15 7.23
CA THR A 79 7.29 23.06 8.45
C THR A 79 8.59 22.31 8.16
N THR A 80 9.73 22.95 8.48
CA THR A 80 11.04 22.31 8.35
C THR A 80 11.17 21.14 9.32
N TRP A 81 11.93 20.11 8.95
CA TRP A 81 12.15 18.91 9.76
C TRP A 81 12.53 19.24 11.22
N SER A 82 13.54 20.10 11.42
CA SER A 82 14.00 20.50 12.75
C SER A 82 12.94 21.22 13.58
N LYS A 83 11.96 21.87 12.93
CA LYS A 83 10.83 22.51 13.61
C LYS A 83 9.74 21.50 13.95
N ALA A 84 9.42 20.59 13.01
CA ALA A 84 8.40 19.55 13.20
C ALA A 84 8.75 18.58 14.34
N PHE A 85 10.01 18.20 14.47
CA PHE A 85 10.48 17.22 15.46
C PHE A 85 11.27 17.85 16.60
N ARG A 86 11.04 19.15 16.86
CA ARG A 86 11.67 19.86 17.97
C ARG A 86 11.33 19.16 19.29
N GLY A 87 12.36 18.81 20.05
CA GLY A 87 12.20 18.07 21.32
C GLY A 87 12.39 16.56 21.20
N GLN A 88 12.70 16.04 20.01
CA GLN A 88 13.08 14.63 19.79
C GLN A 88 14.54 14.58 19.30
N PRO A 89 15.53 14.51 20.20
CA PRO A 89 16.95 14.57 19.87
C PRO A 89 17.40 13.49 18.88
N GLU A 90 16.75 12.32 18.88
CA GLU A 90 17.03 11.19 17.99
C GLU A 90 16.66 11.51 16.54
N LEU A 91 15.74 12.46 16.33
CA LEU A 91 15.28 12.86 15.00
C LEU A 91 16.03 14.06 14.44
N ILE A 92 16.83 14.78 15.23
CA ILE A 92 17.50 16.01 14.81
C ILE A 92 19.03 15.84 14.89
N PRO A 93 19.79 16.10 13.81
CA PRO A 93 19.34 16.47 12.45
C PRO A 93 18.68 15.30 11.71
N GLN A 94 18.01 15.56 10.59
CA GLN A 94 17.33 14.52 9.79
C GLN A 94 18.26 13.34 9.42
N SER A 95 19.54 13.59 9.19
CA SER A 95 20.54 12.54 8.94
C SER A 95 20.66 11.54 10.11
N ARG A 96 20.48 11.98 11.36
CA ARG A 96 20.46 11.10 12.54
C ARG A 96 19.28 10.14 12.49
N TYR A 97 18.10 10.63 12.11
CA TYR A 97 16.92 9.78 11.90
C TYR A 97 17.14 8.75 10.77
N LEU A 98 17.73 9.18 9.65
CA LEU A 98 18.04 8.28 8.55
C LEU A 98 19.02 7.19 8.98
N ASN A 99 20.10 7.55 9.69
CA ASN A 99 21.05 6.58 10.23
C ASN A 99 20.37 5.64 11.23
N LEU A 100 19.48 6.13 12.10
CA LEU A 100 18.69 5.29 13.00
C LEU A 100 17.84 4.27 12.23
N CYS A 101 17.33 4.62 11.05
CA CYS A 101 16.59 3.69 10.21
C CYS A 101 17.50 2.64 9.55
N ARG A 102 18.68 3.07 9.05
CA ARG A 102 19.68 2.20 8.40
C ARG A 102 20.29 1.21 9.40
N ASP A 103 20.88 1.75 10.46
CA ASP A 103 21.72 1.02 11.42
C ASP A 103 20.91 0.43 12.58
N GLY A 104 19.70 0.94 12.82
CA GLY A 104 18.81 0.43 13.84
C GLY A 104 18.02 -0.78 13.35
N GLU A 105 16.69 -0.72 13.51
CA GLU A 105 15.82 -1.86 13.28
C GLU A 105 14.97 -1.77 12.01
N ARG A 106 14.91 -0.61 11.34
CA ARG A 106 13.97 -0.43 10.22
C ARG A 106 14.36 -1.27 9.00
N PHE A 107 15.60 -1.20 8.54
CA PHE A 107 16.03 -1.99 7.38
C PHE A 107 16.02 -3.49 7.71
N ARG A 108 16.45 -3.86 8.92
CA ARG A 108 16.33 -5.24 9.42
C ARG A 108 14.87 -5.72 9.44
N PHE A 109 13.93 -4.87 9.85
CA PHE A 109 12.50 -5.17 9.83
C PHE A 109 11.98 -5.43 8.41
N LEU A 110 12.40 -4.62 7.43
CA LEU A 110 12.02 -4.83 6.02
C LEU A 110 12.57 -6.17 5.51
N GLY A 111 13.84 -6.48 5.79
CA GLY A 111 14.46 -7.76 5.46
C GLY A 111 13.72 -8.96 6.10
N LYS A 112 13.39 -8.89 7.40
CA LYS A 112 12.62 -9.92 8.10
C LYS A 112 11.21 -10.07 7.53
N THR A 113 10.57 -8.97 7.18
CA THR A 113 9.23 -8.99 6.59
C THR A 113 9.26 -9.67 5.22
N ARG A 114 10.24 -9.33 4.37
CA ARG A 114 10.47 -10.00 3.08
C ARG A 114 10.70 -11.49 3.27
N ALA A 115 11.57 -11.89 4.20
CA ALA A 115 11.86 -13.30 4.47
C ALA A 115 10.61 -14.08 4.95
N ARG A 116 9.77 -13.46 5.78
CA ARG A 116 8.53 -14.05 6.29
C ARG A 116 7.48 -14.25 5.20
N TRP A 117 7.25 -13.21 4.40
CA TRP A 117 6.14 -13.20 3.43
C TRP A 117 6.54 -13.71 2.04
N ARG A 118 7.84 -13.76 1.75
CA ARG A 118 8.41 -14.26 0.48
C ARG A 118 7.66 -13.71 -0.74
N PRO A 119 7.54 -12.37 -0.87
CA PRO A 119 6.78 -11.77 -1.96
C PRO A 119 7.42 -12.16 -3.31
N LYS A 120 6.60 -12.38 -4.33
CA LYS A 120 7.08 -12.58 -5.71
C LYS A 120 7.72 -11.33 -6.28
N ALA A 121 7.15 -10.16 -5.95
CA ALA A 121 7.67 -8.87 -6.35
C ALA A 121 7.70 -7.88 -5.17
N VAL A 122 8.75 -7.06 -5.12
CA VAL A 122 8.86 -5.90 -4.22
C VAL A 122 8.99 -4.65 -5.07
N ILE A 123 7.99 -3.77 -4.99
CA ILE A 123 7.96 -2.52 -5.76
C ILE A 123 8.53 -1.39 -4.90
N CYS A 124 9.65 -0.84 -5.35
CA CYS A 124 10.39 0.23 -4.69
C CYS A 124 10.08 1.56 -5.37
N LEU A 125 9.21 2.36 -4.76
CA LEU A 125 8.75 3.62 -5.32
C LEU A 125 9.81 4.72 -5.17
N SER A 126 10.01 5.49 -6.24
CA SER A 126 11.00 6.58 -6.34
C SER A 126 12.45 6.10 -6.44
N HIS A 127 13.03 6.27 -7.64
CA HIS A 127 14.46 6.07 -7.90
C HIS A 127 15.38 6.94 -7.03
N ARG A 128 14.87 8.00 -6.39
CA ARG A 128 15.67 8.85 -5.48
C ARG A 128 16.16 8.11 -4.24
N HIS A 129 15.55 6.98 -3.90
CA HIS A 129 15.93 6.14 -2.77
C HIS A 129 16.59 4.83 -3.22
N THR A 130 17.15 4.78 -4.44
CA THR A 130 17.76 3.55 -4.99
C THR A 130 18.81 2.94 -4.06
N ASP A 131 19.75 3.75 -3.57
CA ASP A 131 20.84 3.26 -2.71
C ASP A 131 20.29 2.72 -1.39
N GLU A 132 19.29 3.40 -0.82
CA GLU A 132 18.61 2.97 0.41
C GLU A 132 17.86 1.63 0.21
N TYR A 133 17.24 1.41 -0.95
CA TYR A 133 16.62 0.13 -1.27
C TYR A 133 17.66 -0.97 -1.46
N ILE A 134 18.77 -0.67 -2.12
CA ILE A 134 19.87 -1.62 -2.32
C ILE A 134 20.45 -2.04 -0.97
N GLU A 135 20.62 -1.10 -0.05
CA GLU A 135 21.08 -1.36 1.32
C GLU A 135 20.03 -2.16 2.11
N ALA A 136 18.79 -1.66 2.19
CA ALA A 136 17.72 -2.25 3.00
C ALA A 136 17.39 -3.71 2.64
N PHE A 137 17.55 -4.08 1.37
CA PHE A 137 17.28 -5.43 0.88
C PHE A 137 18.55 -6.24 0.57
N SER A 138 19.73 -5.67 0.82
CA SER A 138 21.03 -6.28 0.56
C SER A 138 21.14 -6.77 -0.90
N LEU A 139 20.86 -5.85 -1.83
CA LEU A 139 20.95 -6.06 -3.29
C LEU A 139 22.32 -5.69 -3.86
N GLY A 140 23.23 -5.17 -3.02
CA GLY A 140 24.58 -4.83 -3.43
C GLY A 140 25.33 -6.03 -3.99
N GLY A 141 26.04 -5.82 -5.10
CA GLY A 141 26.80 -6.87 -5.79
C GLY A 141 25.96 -7.79 -6.69
N LEU A 142 24.62 -7.65 -6.72
CA LEU A 142 23.78 -8.35 -7.68
C LEU A 142 23.83 -7.66 -9.04
N ALA A 143 23.74 -8.46 -10.11
CA ALA A 143 23.47 -7.95 -11.44
C ALA A 143 22.08 -7.27 -11.45
N SER A 144 22.00 -6.10 -12.08
CA SER A 144 20.74 -5.40 -12.27
C SER A 144 20.39 -5.34 -13.74
N GLU A 145 19.13 -5.56 -14.07
CA GLU A 145 18.59 -5.36 -15.41
C GLU A 145 17.85 -4.03 -15.48
N GLU A 146 17.91 -3.36 -16.64
CA GLU A 146 17.08 -2.20 -16.92
C GLU A 146 15.92 -2.60 -17.83
N TYR A 147 14.71 -2.19 -17.47
CA TYR A 147 13.53 -2.35 -18.31
C TYR A 147 12.93 -0.99 -18.65
N ALA A 148 12.72 -0.74 -19.95
CA ALA A 148 12.15 0.50 -20.44
C ALA A 148 10.63 0.37 -20.61
N LEU A 149 9.86 1.02 -19.74
CA LEU A 149 8.45 1.27 -19.98
C LEU A 149 8.32 2.39 -21.01
N GLN A 150 7.91 2.06 -22.23
CA GLN A 150 7.67 3.03 -23.29
C GLN A 150 6.27 2.87 -23.91
N PRO A 151 5.19 3.12 -23.13
CA PRO A 151 3.84 3.07 -23.69
C PRO A 151 3.41 4.41 -24.33
N ALA A 152 4.23 5.45 -24.21
CA ALA A 152 4.02 6.79 -24.76
C ALA A 152 5.40 7.45 -25.04
N ASP A 153 5.41 8.73 -25.41
CA ASP A 153 6.61 9.47 -25.85
C ASP A 153 7.75 9.52 -24.81
N GLN A 154 7.43 9.34 -23.52
CA GLN A 154 8.43 9.36 -22.44
C GLN A 154 8.74 7.95 -21.93
N VAL A 155 10.00 7.55 -22.12
CA VAL A 155 10.56 6.32 -21.55
C VAL A 155 10.70 6.45 -20.02
N ARG A 156 10.14 5.50 -19.28
CA ARG A 156 10.38 5.33 -17.85
C ARG A 156 11.20 4.07 -17.62
N ARG A 157 12.35 4.21 -16.98
CA ARG A 157 13.23 3.08 -16.69
C ARG A 157 12.91 2.46 -15.34
N LEU A 158 12.83 1.15 -15.32
CA LEU A 158 12.78 0.31 -14.14
C LEU A 158 14.14 -0.32 -13.96
N ARG A 159 14.58 -0.45 -12.70
CA ARG A 159 15.76 -1.25 -12.37
C ARG A 159 15.34 -2.50 -11.62
N LEU A 160 15.76 -3.65 -12.12
CA LEU A 160 15.34 -4.96 -11.67
C LEU A 160 16.48 -5.67 -10.96
N PHE A 161 16.15 -6.35 -9.86
CA PHE A 161 17.05 -7.29 -9.19
C PHE A 161 16.27 -8.55 -8.87
N THR A 162 16.89 -9.72 -9.03
CA THR A 162 16.29 -11.00 -8.63
C THR A 162 17.15 -11.67 -7.57
N LYS A 163 16.52 -12.07 -6.47
CA LYS A 163 17.17 -12.77 -5.35
C LYS A 163 16.16 -13.62 -4.60
N ASP A 164 16.51 -14.87 -4.31
CA ASP A 164 15.70 -15.81 -3.52
C ASP A 164 14.25 -16.02 -4.05
N GLY A 165 14.05 -15.92 -5.37
CA GLY A 165 12.72 -16.03 -6.00
C GLY A 165 11.84 -14.78 -5.88
N THR A 166 12.39 -13.67 -5.37
CA THR A 166 11.74 -12.35 -5.35
C THR A 166 12.36 -11.45 -6.40
N THR A 167 11.53 -10.68 -7.12
CA THR A 167 11.96 -9.64 -8.05
C THR A 167 11.76 -8.26 -7.41
N TRP A 168 12.83 -7.49 -7.22
CA TRP A 168 12.77 -6.09 -6.82
C TRP A 168 12.67 -5.22 -8.06
N ILE A 169 11.72 -4.30 -8.05
CA ILE A 169 11.47 -3.36 -9.14
C ILE A 169 11.60 -1.96 -8.57
N ILE A 170 12.73 -1.29 -8.82
CA ILE A 170 12.91 0.12 -8.49
C ILE A 170 12.35 0.95 -9.64
N CYS A 171 11.34 1.76 -9.35
CA CYS A 171 10.61 2.52 -10.35
C CYS A 171 10.56 4.02 -10.00
N PRO A 172 10.20 4.90 -10.96
CA PRO A 172 9.89 6.29 -10.64
C PRO A 172 8.77 6.40 -9.59
N ALA A 173 8.65 7.57 -8.95
CA ALA A 173 7.54 7.80 -8.03
C ALA A 173 6.19 7.67 -8.76
N ILE A 174 5.13 7.25 -8.07
CA ILE A 174 3.76 7.16 -8.64
C ILE A 174 3.05 8.55 -8.63
N GLY A 175 3.72 9.59 -8.13
CA GLY A 175 3.22 10.95 -8.06
C GLY A 175 4.29 12.00 -8.41
N GLY A 176 3.86 13.24 -8.60
CA GLY A 176 4.72 14.38 -8.91
C GLY A 176 5.09 14.49 -10.39
N SER A 177 5.72 15.61 -10.77
CA SER A 177 6.03 15.98 -12.16
C SER A 177 6.99 15.01 -12.87
N ALA A 178 7.82 14.29 -12.12
CA ALA A 178 8.74 13.28 -12.63
C ALA A 178 8.25 11.83 -12.42
N GLY A 179 7.01 11.66 -11.98
CA GLY A 179 6.44 10.36 -11.66
C GLY A 179 5.78 9.63 -12.83
N MET A 180 5.31 8.41 -12.55
CA MET A 180 4.37 7.65 -13.37
C MET A 180 2.95 8.00 -12.91
N THR A 181 2.38 9.05 -13.49
CA THR A 181 1.03 9.54 -13.11
C THR A 181 -0.01 9.33 -14.20
N SER A 182 0.40 9.11 -15.46
CA SER A 182 -0.54 8.88 -16.55
C SER A 182 -1.07 7.45 -16.53
N GLN A 183 -2.34 7.28 -16.91
CA GLN A 183 -3.01 5.97 -16.96
C GLN A 183 -2.22 4.98 -17.82
N VAL A 184 -1.79 5.41 -19.00
CA VAL A 184 -1.01 4.62 -19.94
C VAL A 184 0.32 4.11 -19.34
N GLN A 185 1.00 4.92 -18.51
CA GLN A 185 2.22 4.49 -17.81
C GLN A 185 1.92 3.50 -16.68
N LEU A 186 0.86 3.73 -15.91
CA LEU A 186 0.44 2.83 -14.84
C LEU A 186 0.01 1.47 -15.39
N ASP A 187 -0.74 1.45 -16.49
CA ASP A 187 -1.19 0.22 -17.14
C ASP A 187 -0.02 -0.55 -17.74
N ALA A 188 0.93 0.13 -18.39
CA ALA A 188 2.14 -0.51 -18.91
C ALA A 188 2.99 -1.10 -17.79
N PHE A 189 3.11 -0.39 -16.66
CA PHE A 189 3.81 -0.93 -15.50
C PHE A 189 3.09 -2.14 -14.91
N GLY A 190 1.76 -2.07 -14.81
CA GLY A 190 0.94 -3.20 -14.40
C GLY A 190 1.09 -4.41 -15.31
N LYS A 191 1.05 -4.24 -16.63
CA LYS A 191 1.32 -5.31 -17.60
C LYS A 191 2.70 -5.93 -17.39
N PHE A 192 3.73 -5.10 -17.29
CA PHE A 192 5.08 -5.60 -16.97
C PHE A 192 5.09 -6.43 -15.68
N LEU A 193 4.49 -5.92 -14.60
CA LEU A 193 4.37 -6.65 -13.34
C LEU A 193 3.61 -7.97 -13.51
N GLY A 194 2.53 -7.97 -14.30
CA GLY A 194 1.74 -9.17 -14.61
C GLY A 194 2.54 -10.26 -15.30
N THR A 195 3.55 -9.92 -16.12
CA THR A 195 4.46 -10.93 -16.71
C THR A 195 5.33 -11.65 -15.67
N CYS A 196 5.50 -11.06 -14.49
CA CYS A 196 6.23 -11.66 -13.36
C CYS A 196 5.32 -12.49 -12.43
N LEU A 197 4.00 -12.51 -12.67
CA LEU A 197 2.99 -13.13 -11.82
C LEU A 197 2.31 -14.30 -12.53
N ALA A 198 1.79 -15.23 -11.74
CA ALA A 198 0.99 -16.35 -12.23
C ALA A 198 -0.49 -16.08 -11.96
N GLU A 199 -1.38 -16.75 -12.70
CA GLU A 199 -2.82 -16.70 -12.49
C GLU A 199 -3.21 -16.99 -11.02
N SER A 200 -2.55 -17.98 -10.41
CA SER A 200 -2.77 -18.39 -9.02
C SER A 200 -2.53 -17.27 -8.00
N ASP A 201 -1.75 -16.23 -8.35
CA ASP A 201 -1.50 -15.11 -7.45
C ASP A 201 -2.73 -14.23 -7.24
N PHE A 202 -3.69 -14.31 -8.16
CA PHE A 202 -4.95 -13.57 -8.12
C PHE A 202 -6.14 -14.43 -7.66
N GLN A 203 -5.89 -15.66 -7.19
CA GLN A 203 -6.95 -16.54 -6.67
C GLN A 203 -7.74 -15.89 -5.54
N HIS A 204 -7.07 -15.10 -4.70
CA HIS A 204 -7.71 -14.36 -3.61
C HIS A 204 -8.77 -13.37 -4.10
N CYS A 205 -8.61 -12.77 -5.29
CA CYS A 205 -9.63 -11.89 -5.87
C CYS A 205 -10.90 -12.69 -6.18
N VAL A 206 -10.75 -13.87 -6.79
CA VAL A 206 -11.87 -14.77 -7.14
C VAL A 206 -12.60 -15.23 -5.89
N ASP A 207 -11.85 -15.62 -4.85
CA ASP A 207 -12.42 -16.03 -3.57
C ASP A 207 -13.22 -14.90 -2.90
N LEU A 208 -12.70 -13.67 -2.94
CA LEU A 208 -13.37 -12.49 -2.40
C LEU A 208 -14.65 -12.15 -3.18
N ASP A 209 -14.61 -12.27 -4.51
CA ASP A 209 -15.77 -12.04 -5.37
C ASP A 209 -16.89 -13.06 -5.11
N ALA A 210 -16.54 -14.32 -4.86
CA ALA A 210 -17.51 -15.40 -4.62
C ALA A 210 -18.24 -15.28 -3.27
N VAL A 211 -17.57 -14.79 -2.22
CA VAL A 211 -18.17 -14.64 -0.89
C VAL A 211 -19.32 -13.62 -0.88
N GLU A 212 -19.23 -12.55 -1.67
CA GLU A 212 -20.30 -11.55 -1.76
C GLU A 212 -21.50 -11.99 -2.63
N HIS A 213 -21.32 -12.97 -3.51
CA HIS A 213 -22.41 -13.53 -4.33
C HIS A 213 -23.17 -14.66 -3.62
N THR A 214 -22.78 -14.99 -2.38
CA THR A 214 -23.56 -15.86 -1.52
C THR A 214 -24.71 -15.02 -0.92
N PRO A 215 -25.99 -15.32 -1.19
CA PRO A 215 -27.08 -14.59 -0.57
C PRO A 215 -26.92 -14.68 0.95
N PRO A 216 -27.13 -13.56 1.69
CA PRO A 216 -26.96 -13.59 3.14
C PRO A 216 -27.85 -14.72 3.68
N ALA A 217 -27.23 -15.65 4.40
CA ALA A 217 -27.97 -16.63 5.17
C ALA A 217 -29.01 -15.86 5.96
N ARG A 218 -30.30 -16.17 5.75
CA ARG A 218 -31.41 -15.57 6.49
C ARG A 218 -30.99 -15.57 7.96
N PRO A 219 -31.04 -14.42 8.66
CA PRO A 219 -30.72 -14.42 10.07
C PRO A 219 -31.66 -15.43 10.74
N GLU A 220 -31.06 -16.50 11.23
CA GLU A 220 -31.75 -17.46 12.07
C GLU A 220 -32.26 -16.65 13.25
N ARG A 221 -33.59 -16.62 13.41
CA ARG A 221 -34.24 -15.85 14.48
C ARG A 221 -33.63 -16.29 15.80
N LEU A 222 -32.81 -15.41 16.40
CA LEU A 222 -32.41 -15.55 17.79
C LEU A 222 -33.68 -15.68 18.63
N PRO A 223 -33.78 -16.67 19.52
CA PRO A 223 -34.86 -16.72 20.50
C PRO A 223 -34.82 -15.42 21.32
N GLU A 224 -35.98 -14.78 21.48
CA GLU A 224 -36.14 -13.55 22.25
C GLU A 224 -35.36 -13.61 23.59
N PRO A 225 -34.51 -12.62 23.90
CA PRO A 225 -33.88 -12.58 25.20
C PRO A 225 -34.92 -12.21 26.27
N TYR A 226 -34.99 -13.09 27.25
CA TYR A 226 -35.66 -12.95 28.55
C TYR A 226 -35.59 -11.51 29.07
N GLN A 227 -36.74 -10.85 29.20
CA GLN A 227 -36.85 -9.51 29.79
C GLN A 227 -36.44 -9.57 31.27
N MET A 228 -35.22 -9.16 31.59
CA MET A 228 -34.93 -8.62 32.92
C MET A 228 -35.11 -7.11 32.90
N ARG A 229 -36.20 -6.66 33.54
CA ARG A 229 -36.36 -5.27 33.96
C ARG A 229 -35.22 -4.90 34.91
N LEU A 230 -34.51 -3.82 34.59
CA LEU A 230 -33.80 -3.03 35.60
C LEU A 230 -34.31 -1.58 35.56
N PRO A 231 -34.42 -0.91 36.73
CA PRO A 231 -35.08 0.38 36.86
C PRO A 231 -34.18 1.54 36.39
N ALA A 232 -34.86 2.67 36.15
CA ALA A 232 -34.38 3.89 35.51
C ALA A 232 -33.44 4.77 36.35
N GLU A 233 -32.90 5.77 35.65
CA GLU A 233 -32.15 6.98 36.08
C GLU A 233 -30.62 6.82 36.12
N ALA A 234 -29.78 7.74 35.62
CA ALA A 234 -29.96 9.15 35.27
C ALA A 234 -28.80 9.68 34.39
N VAL A 235 -29.07 10.71 33.56
CA VAL A 235 -28.23 11.90 33.21
C VAL A 235 -26.83 11.65 32.58
N GLY A 236 -26.34 12.26 31.50
CA GLY A 236 -26.66 13.47 30.73
C GLY A 236 -25.33 14.09 30.20
N CYS A 237 -25.42 15.00 29.21
CA CYS A 237 -24.35 15.83 28.59
C CYS A 237 -23.49 15.18 27.49
N ARG A 238 -23.65 15.56 26.20
CA ARG A 238 -23.29 16.81 25.47
C ARG A 238 -21.86 16.81 24.89
N THR A 239 -21.82 16.60 23.56
CA THR A 239 -21.09 17.34 22.51
C THR A 239 -19.74 18.00 22.82
N GLY A 240 -18.74 17.64 22.01
CA GLY A 240 -17.53 18.44 21.79
C GLY A 240 -16.82 18.00 20.51
N GLU A 241 -17.11 18.69 19.40
CA GLU A 241 -16.38 18.59 18.13
C GLU A 241 -14.92 19.02 18.31
N ALA A 242 -13.99 18.20 17.81
CA ALA A 242 -12.60 18.59 17.60
C ALA A 242 -12.26 18.40 16.11
N ARG A 243 -12.00 19.53 15.44
CA ARG A 243 -11.48 19.59 14.07
C ARG A 243 -10.14 18.83 13.98
N ALA A 244 -10.12 17.74 13.21
CA ALA A 244 -8.90 17.03 12.87
C ALA A 244 -8.18 17.73 11.71
N GLY A 245 -6.94 18.14 11.95
CA GLY A 245 -6.00 18.58 10.92
C GLY A 245 -5.44 17.38 10.18
N ASN A 246 -5.36 17.52 8.86
CA ASN A 246 -4.80 16.54 7.94
C ASN A 246 -3.33 16.22 8.26
N CYS A 247 -3.05 14.96 8.57
CA CYS A 247 -1.72 14.37 8.50
C CYS A 247 -1.87 12.94 7.99
N GLU A 248 -1.52 12.74 6.72
CA GLU A 248 -1.49 11.43 6.08
C GLU A 248 -0.28 10.65 6.63
N THR A 249 -0.55 9.66 7.47
CA THR A 249 0.39 8.57 7.75
C THR A 249 -0.44 7.34 8.07
N PHE A 250 -0.47 6.36 7.16
CA PHE A 250 -0.93 5.02 7.51
C PHE A 250 0.10 3.99 7.07
N ALA A 251 0.39 3.11 8.03
CA ALA A 251 1.37 2.04 8.01
C ALA A 251 0.95 0.89 7.09
#